data_AF-A0A843CYC1-F1
#
_entry.id   AF-A0A843CYC1-F1
#
_cell.length_a   1.000
_cell.length_b   1.000
_cell.length_c   1.000
_cell.angle_alpha   90.00
_cell.angle_beta   90.00
_cell.angle_gamma   90.00
#
_symmetry.space_group_name_H-M   'P 1'
#
loop_
_entity.id
_entity.type
_entity.pdbx_description
1 polymer ?
#
loop_
_entity_poly.entity_id
_entity_poly.type
_entity_poly.pdbx_seq_one_letter_code
_entity_poly.pdbx_strand_id
1 'polypeptide(L)'
;MLIRFWVEGYRCFAKRMEIDLTDKKNYRFGVECVRGDFLDKMVVIGNNNAGKTSFGYAIIDIVSTAGGLTKDIGQKNDVCFLNVDSDADRATFHYELTQRGSVIIYEYSKTSPDVLVAESLTIDRQTVFKYDLTDGSEPYFNQSLLGVKPDIEIRGDKSAILMLNEKYRLDPSTPIGVVYSFATHSLYYMAMWKMDVHIGLIDEQDDAERYVVDNNLIDDFKVFLADAGMVDLNIGHQDGHLTVIKEKGVLPFKDTVSRGTMILCRLFCWIKRCKDRDAILFFDDFDDMFHYRTAENAIR
;
A
#
# COMPACT_ATOMS: atom_id res chain seq x y z
N MET A 1 3.94 9.60 -6.32
CA MET A 1 3.75 9.67 -4.85
C MET A 1 2.31 10.05 -4.54
N LEU A 2 1.69 9.49 -3.50
CA LEU A 2 0.40 9.96 -2.99
C LEU A 2 0.55 11.35 -2.37
N ILE A 3 -0.34 12.29 -2.71
CA ILE A 3 -0.33 13.66 -2.17
C ILE A 3 -1.63 14.03 -1.45
N ARG A 4 -2.75 13.41 -1.80
CA ARG A 4 -4.02 13.55 -1.08
C ARG A 4 -4.80 12.25 -1.19
N PHE A 5 -5.50 11.88 -0.11
CA PHE A 5 -6.43 10.76 -0.12
C PHE A 5 -7.67 11.15 0.68
N TRP A 6 -8.85 10.78 0.18
CA TRP A 6 -10.05 10.83 0.99
C TRP A 6 -10.98 9.65 0.71
N VAL A 7 -11.82 9.36 1.71
CA VAL A 7 -12.86 8.34 1.64
C VAL A 7 -14.15 8.87 2.27
N GLU A 8 -15.29 8.48 1.70
CA GLU A 8 -16.63 8.80 2.21
C GLU A 8 -17.55 7.59 2.08
N GLY A 9 -18.45 7.38 3.04
CA GLY A 9 -19.43 6.28 3.02
C GLY A 9 -18.85 4.90 3.36
N TYR A 10 -17.61 4.82 3.86
CA TYR A 10 -16.90 3.56 4.13
C TYR A 10 -16.75 3.29 5.63
N ARG A 11 -17.10 2.09 6.10
CA ARG A 11 -16.94 1.65 7.50
C ARG A 11 -17.41 2.69 8.52
N CYS A 12 -16.50 3.31 9.27
CA CYS A 12 -16.83 4.32 10.29
C CYS A 12 -16.88 5.76 9.76
N PHE A 13 -16.69 5.98 8.45
CA PHE A 13 -16.62 7.30 7.83
C PHE A 13 -17.91 7.62 7.08
N ALA A 14 -18.94 8.07 7.80
CA ALA A 14 -20.19 8.55 7.19
C ALA A 14 -19.95 9.77 6.28
N LYS A 15 -19.07 10.68 6.73
CA LYS A 15 -18.62 11.87 6.01
C LYS A 15 -17.19 11.69 5.54
N ARG A 16 -16.77 12.55 4.59
CA ARG A 16 -15.40 12.62 4.09
C ARG A 16 -14.36 12.64 5.22
N MET A 17 -13.50 11.63 5.22
CA MET A 17 -12.24 11.58 5.97
C MET A 17 -11.10 11.79 4.97
N GLU A 18 -10.22 12.75 5.25
CA GLU A 18 -9.19 13.20 4.30
C GLU A 18 -7.82 13.30 4.96
N ILE A 19 -6.77 12.96 4.21
CA ILE A 19 -5.39 13.32 4.47
C ILE A 19 -4.84 14.14 3.32
N ASP A 20 -4.12 15.22 3.64
CA ASP A 20 -3.44 16.08 2.68
C ASP A 20 -1.94 16.12 3.00
N LEU A 21 -1.14 15.48 2.15
CA LEU A 21 0.31 15.40 2.29
C LEU A 21 1.01 16.63 1.69
N THR A 22 0.27 17.55 1.07
CA THR A 22 0.77 18.84 0.59
C THR A 22 0.79 19.90 1.71
N ASP A 23 -0.05 19.73 2.75
CA ASP A 23 -0.12 20.64 3.89
C ASP A 23 1.02 20.39 4.90
N LYS A 24 2.19 20.95 4.61
CA LYS A 24 3.36 20.90 5.50
C LYS A 24 3.16 21.68 6.81
N LYS A 25 2.11 22.50 6.96
CA LYS A 25 1.98 23.51 8.04
C LYS A 25 3.33 24.21 8.32
N ASN A 26 3.65 24.50 9.58
CA ASN A 26 4.95 25.01 10.02
C ASN A 26 5.86 23.87 10.54
N TYR A 27 6.03 22.77 9.79
CA TYR A 27 7.02 21.74 10.12
C TYR A 27 8.45 22.31 9.99
N ARG A 28 8.92 22.98 11.05
CA ARG A 28 10.33 23.40 11.23
C ARG A 28 11.19 22.30 11.88
N PHE A 29 10.57 21.22 12.34
CA PHE A 29 11.21 20.07 12.98
C PHE A 29 10.71 18.80 12.28
N GLY A 30 11.59 17.88 11.89
CA GLY A 30 11.24 16.65 11.18
C GLY A 30 11.51 16.68 9.67
N VAL A 31 12.71 17.11 9.24
CA VAL A 31 13.11 17.14 7.81
C VAL A 31 13.10 15.73 7.20
N GLU A 32 13.38 14.73 8.03
CA GLU A 32 13.31 13.29 7.74
C GLU A 32 11.90 12.78 7.43
N CYS A 33 10.85 13.57 7.71
CA CYS A 33 9.46 13.26 7.40
C CYS A 33 8.95 13.94 6.13
N VAL A 34 9.83 14.64 5.40
CA VAL A 34 9.47 15.41 4.20
C VAL A 34 10.31 14.92 3.02
N ARG A 35 9.64 14.61 1.90
CA ARG A 35 10.27 14.28 0.62
C ARG A 35 9.98 15.38 -0.39
N GLY A 36 10.94 16.29 -0.55
CA GLY A 36 10.78 17.46 -1.41
C GLY A 36 9.64 18.35 -0.91
N ASP A 37 8.54 18.40 -1.69
CA ASP A 37 7.37 19.23 -1.38
C ASP A 37 6.22 18.56 -0.63
N PHE A 38 6.40 17.32 -0.19
CA PHE A 38 5.32 16.53 0.40
C PHE A 38 5.74 15.87 1.71
N LEU A 39 4.77 15.65 2.60
CA LEU A 39 4.92 14.80 3.77
C LEU A 39 5.13 13.34 3.30
N ASP A 40 6.19 12.71 3.78
CA ASP A 40 6.60 11.34 3.43
C ASP A 40 6.24 10.33 4.51
N LYS A 41 6.20 10.78 5.77
CA LYS A 41 5.93 9.95 6.95
C LYS A 41 4.88 10.60 7.84
N MET A 42 3.93 9.80 8.31
CA MET A 42 2.86 10.26 9.20
C MET A 42 2.60 9.23 10.30
N VAL A 43 2.21 9.73 11.47
CA VAL A 43 1.70 8.90 12.57
C VAL A 43 0.25 9.27 12.80
N VAL A 44 -0.64 8.28 12.75
CA VAL A 44 -2.08 8.45 13.01
C VAL A 44 -2.37 8.03 14.46
N ILE A 45 -2.63 9.01 15.33
CA ILE A 45 -2.92 8.78 16.75
C ILE A 45 -4.39 9.08 17.01
N GLY A 46 -5.02 8.22 17.82
CA GLY A 46 -6.40 8.42 18.24
C GLY A 46 -6.81 7.38 19.26
N ASN A 47 -7.88 7.67 20.00
CA ASN A 47 -8.44 6.74 20.97
C ASN A 47 -8.87 5.41 20.32
N ASN A 48 -9.12 4.40 21.13
CA ASN A 48 -9.77 3.17 20.67
C ASN A 48 -11.11 3.53 20.00
N ASN A 49 -11.45 2.80 18.94
CA ASN A 49 -12.65 3.04 18.13
C ASN A 49 -12.67 4.38 17.35
N ALA A 50 -11.53 5.08 17.22
CA ALA A 50 -11.45 6.31 16.42
C ALA A 50 -11.36 6.08 14.90
N GLY A 51 -11.31 4.83 14.43
CA GLY A 51 -11.29 4.49 13.00
C GLY A 51 -9.92 4.31 12.37
N LYS A 52 -8.82 4.24 13.15
CA LYS A 52 -7.43 4.10 12.63
C LYS A 52 -7.26 2.92 11.67
N THR A 53 -7.63 1.71 12.10
CA THR A 53 -7.62 0.50 11.26
C THR A 53 -8.55 0.61 10.05
N SER A 54 -9.73 1.23 10.22
CA SER A 54 -10.66 1.45 9.10
C SER A 54 -10.07 2.40 8.06
N PHE A 55 -9.30 3.41 8.48
CA PHE A 55 -8.57 4.29 7.58
C PHE A 55 -7.46 3.54 6.84
N GLY A 56 -6.71 2.70 7.54
CA GLY A 56 -5.71 1.81 6.93
C GLY A 56 -6.29 0.86 5.88
N TYR A 57 -7.47 0.29 6.14
CA TYR A 57 -8.21 -0.48 5.14
C TYR A 57 -8.70 0.37 3.97
N ALA A 58 -9.13 1.61 4.22
CA ALA A 58 -9.62 2.49 3.17
C ALA A 58 -8.51 2.88 2.19
N ILE A 59 -7.35 3.29 2.70
CA ILE A 59 -6.22 3.75 1.87
C ILE A 59 -5.57 2.63 1.07
N ILE A 60 -5.69 1.38 1.55
CA ILE A 60 -5.13 0.20 0.90
C ILE A 60 -6.14 -0.56 0.03
N ASP A 61 -7.43 -0.16 0.00
CA ASP A 61 -8.46 -0.82 -0.83
C ASP A 61 -8.04 -0.88 -2.32
N ILE A 62 -7.33 0.16 -2.77
CA ILE A 62 -6.77 0.27 -4.14
C ILE A 62 -5.88 -0.92 -4.53
N VAL A 63 -5.22 -1.56 -3.58
CA VAL A 63 -4.38 -2.74 -3.80
C VAL A 63 -5.19 -3.90 -4.39
N SER A 64 -6.41 -4.10 -3.89
CA SER A 64 -7.32 -5.10 -4.43
C SER A 64 -8.02 -4.63 -5.71
N THR A 65 -8.44 -3.37 -5.73
CA THR A 65 -9.24 -2.78 -6.82
C THR A 65 -8.44 -2.60 -8.11
N ALA A 66 -7.30 -1.91 -8.02
CA ALA A 66 -6.46 -1.56 -9.17
C ALA A 66 -5.26 -2.51 -9.32
N GLY A 67 -4.76 -3.09 -8.22
CA GLY A 67 -3.64 -4.03 -8.25
C GLY A 67 -4.04 -5.49 -8.48
N GLY A 68 -5.30 -5.85 -8.22
CA GLY A 68 -5.80 -7.23 -8.36
C GLY A 68 -5.31 -8.17 -7.25
N LEU A 69 -4.72 -7.65 -6.17
CA LEU A 69 -4.19 -8.45 -5.07
C LEU A 69 -5.29 -8.72 -4.04
N THR A 70 -5.64 -9.99 -3.86
CA THR A 70 -6.92 -10.39 -3.23
C THR A 70 -6.81 -10.83 -1.77
N LYS A 71 -5.63 -10.74 -1.15
CA LYS A 71 -5.43 -11.17 0.25
C LYS A 71 -6.34 -10.40 1.18
N ASP A 72 -7.29 -11.11 1.80
CA ASP A 72 -8.25 -10.55 2.74
C ASP A 72 -7.86 -10.89 4.18
N ILE A 73 -7.76 -9.85 5.00
CA ILE A 73 -7.44 -9.91 6.43
C ILE A 73 -8.58 -9.32 7.27
N GLY A 74 -9.78 -9.19 6.67
CA GLY A 74 -10.97 -8.62 7.29
C GLY A 74 -11.41 -7.30 6.66
N GLN A 75 -10.74 -6.83 5.61
CA GLN A 75 -11.14 -5.62 4.90
C GLN A 75 -12.37 -5.84 4.00
N LYS A 76 -12.59 -7.07 3.49
CA LYS A 76 -13.69 -7.41 2.57
C LYS A 76 -14.97 -7.94 3.25
N ASN A 77 -15.34 -7.37 4.39
CA ASN A 77 -16.61 -7.74 5.04
C ASN A 77 -17.78 -6.96 4.42
N ASP A 78 -18.67 -7.66 3.70
CA ASP A 78 -19.86 -7.06 3.05
C ASP A 78 -20.74 -6.26 4.01
N VAL A 79 -21.00 -6.82 5.21
CA VAL A 79 -21.90 -6.22 6.20
C VAL A 79 -21.32 -4.92 6.77
N CYS A 80 -20.00 -4.85 6.87
CA CYS A 80 -19.29 -3.71 7.46
C CYS A 80 -18.67 -2.77 6.41
N PHE A 81 -18.91 -2.99 5.12
CA PHE A 81 -18.23 -2.24 4.06
C PHE A 81 -18.69 -0.78 4.00
N LEU A 82 -19.99 -0.57 3.86
CA LEU A 82 -20.59 0.76 3.88
C LEU A 82 -20.76 1.26 5.32
N ASN A 83 -20.72 2.57 5.48
CA ASN A 83 -21.12 3.18 6.74
C ASN A 83 -22.64 3.12 6.90
N VAL A 84 -23.11 2.46 7.96
CA VAL A 84 -24.55 2.23 8.20
C VAL A 84 -25.30 3.50 8.64
N ASP A 85 -24.58 4.51 9.12
CA ASP A 85 -25.15 5.80 9.54
C ASP A 85 -25.18 6.83 8.40
N SER A 86 -24.74 6.44 7.19
CA SER A 86 -24.72 7.29 6.00
C SER A 86 -25.96 7.04 5.14
N ASP A 87 -26.49 8.11 4.54
CA ASP A 87 -27.52 8.01 3.49
C ASP A 87 -26.92 7.59 2.13
N ALA A 88 -25.60 7.48 2.02
CA ALA A 88 -24.92 7.07 0.79
C ALA A 88 -25.11 5.57 0.49
N ASP A 89 -25.45 5.25 -0.75
CA ASP A 89 -25.59 3.87 -1.24
C ASP A 89 -24.24 3.22 -1.61
N ARG A 90 -23.15 3.98 -1.54
CA ARG A 90 -21.81 3.59 -1.98
C ARG A 90 -20.72 4.27 -1.15
N ALA A 91 -19.57 3.59 -1.03
CA ALA A 91 -18.34 4.19 -0.56
C ALA A 91 -17.57 4.76 -1.75
N THR A 92 -16.98 5.95 -1.60
CA THR A 92 -16.16 6.58 -2.64
C THR A 92 -14.74 6.79 -2.12
N PHE A 93 -13.77 6.38 -2.92
CA PHE A 93 -12.35 6.44 -2.63
C PHE A 93 -11.68 7.34 -3.65
N HIS A 94 -10.79 8.21 -3.19
CA HIS A 94 -10.14 9.19 -4.04
C HIS A 94 -8.67 9.31 -3.70
N TYR A 95 -7.84 9.27 -4.74
CA TYR A 95 -6.40 9.32 -4.67
C TYR A 95 -5.89 10.41 -5.60
N GLU A 96 -5.16 11.37 -5.05
CA GLU A 96 -4.35 12.30 -5.83
C GLU A 96 -2.89 11.84 -5.76
N LEU A 97 -2.33 11.49 -6.92
CA LEU A 97 -0.94 11.08 -7.09
C LEU A 97 -0.19 12.15 -7.87
N THR A 98 1.06 12.43 -7.50
CA THR A 98 1.98 13.23 -8.32
C THR A 98 3.05 12.37 -8.96
N GLN A 99 3.35 12.61 -10.23
CA GLN A 99 4.49 12.04 -10.93
C GLN A 99 5.10 13.09 -11.86
N ARG A 100 6.38 13.40 -11.69
CA ARG A 100 7.12 14.37 -12.53
C ARG A 100 6.42 15.74 -12.68
N GLY A 101 5.69 16.18 -11.66
CA GLY A 101 4.98 17.46 -11.63
C GLY A 101 3.54 17.41 -12.16
N SER A 102 3.13 16.33 -12.85
CA SER A 102 1.73 16.11 -13.21
C SER A 102 0.93 15.59 -12.01
N VAL A 103 -0.35 15.94 -11.96
CA VAL A 103 -1.30 15.46 -10.96
C VAL A 103 -2.26 14.47 -11.62
N ILE A 104 -2.30 13.26 -11.09
CA ILE A 104 -3.17 12.18 -11.51
C ILE A 104 -4.22 11.99 -10.41
N ILE A 105 -5.49 12.04 -10.78
CA ILE A 105 -6.60 11.82 -9.84
C ILE A 105 -7.29 10.54 -10.24
N TYR A 106 -7.31 9.57 -9.32
CA TYR A 106 -8.00 8.30 -9.47
C TYR A 106 -9.10 8.20 -8.42
N GLU A 107 -10.32 8.00 -8.87
CA GLU A 107 -11.50 7.93 -8.01
C GLU A 107 -12.37 6.75 -8.42
N TYR A 108 -12.90 6.03 -7.44
CA TYR A 108 -13.85 4.95 -7.69
C TYR A 108 -14.86 4.83 -6.55
N SER A 109 -16.03 4.30 -6.88
CA SER A 109 -17.10 4.04 -5.91
C SER A 109 -17.51 2.57 -5.94
N LYS A 110 -17.87 2.05 -4.77
CA LYS A 110 -18.22 0.66 -4.53
C LYS A 110 -19.47 0.54 -3.66
N THR A 111 -20.33 -0.41 -3.95
CA THR A 111 -21.51 -0.75 -3.11
C THR A 111 -21.21 -1.92 -2.16
N SER A 112 -20.24 -2.76 -2.51
CA SER A 112 -19.66 -3.80 -1.64
C SER A 112 -18.16 -3.93 -1.93
N PRO A 113 -17.38 -4.70 -1.15
CA PRO A 113 -15.93 -4.85 -1.32
C PRO A 113 -15.49 -5.15 -2.76
N ASP A 114 -16.28 -5.94 -3.49
CA ASP A 114 -15.96 -6.47 -4.83
C ASP A 114 -16.87 -5.94 -5.95
N VAL A 115 -17.77 -4.98 -5.65
CA VAL A 115 -18.69 -4.41 -6.66
C VAL A 115 -18.38 -2.92 -6.88
N LEU A 116 -17.69 -2.63 -7.98
CA LEU A 116 -17.47 -1.26 -8.48
C LEU A 116 -18.70 -0.78 -9.25
N VAL A 117 -19.12 0.46 -8.98
CA VAL A 117 -20.24 1.10 -9.67
C VAL A 117 -19.82 2.32 -10.48
N ALA A 118 -18.71 2.97 -10.12
CA ALA A 118 -18.16 4.11 -10.87
C ALA A 118 -16.64 4.14 -10.74
N GLU A 119 -15.95 4.64 -11.76
CA GLU A 119 -14.50 4.82 -11.77
C GLU A 119 -14.14 5.97 -12.70
N SER A 120 -13.12 6.74 -12.34
CA SER A 120 -12.57 7.78 -13.18
C SER A 120 -11.08 7.98 -12.96
N LEU A 121 -10.41 8.38 -14.03
CA LEU A 121 -9.00 8.76 -14.02
C LEU A 121 -8.83 10.06 -14.78
N THR A 122 -8.15 11.01 -14.16
CA THR A 122 -7.74 12.26 -14.82
C THR A 122 -6.25 12.50 -14.66
N ILE A 123 -5.64 13.20 -15.62
CA ILE A 123 -4.29 13.74 -15.52
C ILE A 123 -4.33 15.21 -15.90
N ASP A 124 -3.80 16.09 -15.04
CA ASP A 124 -3.76 17.54 -15.25
C ASP A 124 -5.13 18.11 -15.70
N ARG A 125 -6.20 17.66 -15.03
CA ARG A 125 -7.62 18.00 -15.27
C ARG A 125 -8.21 17.48 -16.58
N GLN A 126 -7.47 16.67 -17.35
CA GLN A 126 -7.97 16.00 -18.54
C GLN A 126 -8.45 14.59 -18.18
N THR A 127 -9.68 14.26 -18.57
CA THR A 127 -10.24 12.93 -18.35
C THR A 127 -9.57 11.89 -19.25
N VAL A 128 -8.94 10.89 -18.64
CA VAL A 128 -8.40 9.71 -19.32
C VAL A 128 -9.51 8.69 -19.57
N PHE A 129 -10.28 8.39 -18.54
CA PHE A 129 -11.54 7.63 -18.66
C PHE A 129 -12.49 7.97 -17.52
N LYS A 130 -13.78 7.71 -17.73
CA LYS A 130 -14.82 7.80 -16.70
C LYS A 130 -16.02 6.95 -17.08
N TYR A 131 -16.62 6.29 -16.10
CA TYR A 131 -17.92 5.64 -16.25
C TYR A 131 -18.71 5.65 -14.93
N ASP A 132 -20.03 5.53 -15.05
CA ASP A 132 -20.94 5.23 -13.94
C ASP A 132 -21.96 4.19 -14.42
N LEU A 133 -21.95 3.01 -13.81
CA LEU A 133 -22.83 1.89 -14.19
C LEU A 133 -24.27 2.08 -13.70
N THR A 134 -24.55 3.13 -12.92
CA THR A 134 -25.86 3.39 -12.31
C THR A 134 -26.69 4.41 -13.05
N ASP A 135 -26.09 5.21 -13.95
CA ASP A 135 -26.79 6.25 -14.71
C ASP A 135 -27.11 5.87 -16.18
N GLY A 136 -26.61 4.72 -16.65
CA GLY A 136 -26.82 4.20 -18.00
C GLY A 136 -26.00 4.90 -19.09
N SER A 137 -25.06 5.77 -18.72
CA SER A 137 -24.13 6.39 -19.67
C SER A 137 -23.10 5.40 -20.20
N GLU A 138 -22.73 5.56 -21.47
CA GLU A 138 -21.65 4.78 -22.07
C GLU A 138 -20.29 5.19 -21.46
N PRO A 139 -19.41 4.23 -21.12
CA PRO A 139 -18.06 4.53 -20.65
C PRO A 139 -17.29 5.44 -21.61
N TYR A 140 -16.72 6.50 -21.06
CA TYR A 140 -15.84 7.41 -21.81
C TYR A 140 -14.38 7.00 -21.66
N PHE A 141 -13.66 6.97 -22.79
CA PHE A 141 -12.22 6.73 -22.84
C PHE A 141 -11.55 7.70 -23.82
N ASN A 142 -10.51 8.38 -23.35
CA ASN A 142 -9.66 9.22 -24.18
C ASN A 142 -8.50 8.39 -24.75
N GLN A 143 -8.68 7.88 -25.96
CA GLN A 143 -7.69 7.02 -26.63
C GLN A 143 -6.31 7.69 -26.77
N SER A 144 -6.26 9.01 -26.97
CA SER A 144 -4.99 9.74 -27.09
C SER A 144 -4.20 9.76 -25.79
N LEU A 145 -4.88 9.91 -24.65
CA LEU A 145 -4.24 9.86 -23.33
C LEU A 145 -3.93 8.43 -22.87
N LEU A 146 -4.70 7.45 -23.31
CA LEU A 146 -4.45 6.03 -23.04
C LEU A 146 -3.25 5.48 -23.83
N GLY A 147 -3.04 5.99 -25.05
CA GLY A 147 -2.04 5.44 -25.99
C GLY A 147 -2.42 4.07 -26.58
N VAL A 148 -3.56 3.50 -26.17
CA VAL A 148 -4.08 2.20 -26.61
C VAL A 148 -5.57 2.29 -26.90
N LYS A 149 -6.08 1.42 -27.77
CA LYS A 149 -7.53 1.30 -27.99
C LYS A 149 -8.18 0.70 -26.72
N PRO A 150 -9.20 1.33 -26.12
CA PRO A 150 -9.92 0.78 -24.97
C PRO A 150 -10.82 -0.37 -25.43
N ASP A 151 -10.27 -1.58 -25.44
CA ASP A 151 -11.00 -2.80 -25.81
C ASP A 151 -11.24 -3.65 -24.55
N ILE A 152 -12.08 -3.12 -23.66
CA ILE A 152 -12.44 -3.75 -22.38
C ILE A 152 -13.96 -3.65 -22.17
N GLU A 153 -14.53 -4.61 -21.46
CA GLU A 153 -15.95 -4.63 -21.12
C GLU A 153 -16.12 -4.37 -19.63
N ILE A 154 -16.69 -3.21 -19.27
CA ILE A 154 -16.86 -2.81 -17.88
C ILE A 154 -18.12 -3.47 -17.32
N ARG A 155 -17.96 -4.29 -16.28
CA ARG A 155 -19.07 -5.00 -15.59
C ARG A 155 -19.14 -4.73 -14.09
N GLY A 156 -18.17 -4.02 -13.53
CA GLY A 156 -18.10 -3.71 -12.10
C GLY A 156 -17.40 -4.75 -11.22
N ASP A 157 -16.94 -5.87 -11.80
CA ASP A 157 -16.17 -6.92 -11.11
C ASP A 157 -14.65 -6.67 -11.09
N LYS A 158 -14.15 -5.83 -12.02
CA LYS A 158 -12.77 -5.37 -12.09
C LYS A 158 -12.71 -3.89 -12.46
N SER A 159 -11.68 -3.20 -11.96
CA SER A 159 -11.39 -1.82 -12.38
C SER A 159 -10.86 -1.77 -13.82
N ALA A 160 -11.16 -0.68 -14.51
CA ALA A 160 -10.59 -0.36 -15.82
C ALA A 160 -9.06 -0.25 -15.75
N ILE A 161 -8.50 0.28 -14.64
CA ILE A 161 -7.04 0.27 -14.40
C ILE A 161 -6.48 -1.14 -14.52
N LEU A 162 -7.03 -2.10 -13.76
CA LEU A 162 -6.54 -3.47 -13.73
C LEU A 162 -6.71 -4.14 -15.10
N MET A 163 -7.88 -4.03 -15.71
CA MET A 163 -8.18 -4.66 -17.00
C MET A 163 -7.27 -4.15 -18.12
N LEU A 164 -7.07 -2.84 -18.21
CA LEU A 164 -6.20 -2.24 -19.22
C LEU A 164 -4.74 -2.63 -18.98
N ASN A 165 -4.30 -2.68 -17.72
CA ASN A 165 -2.93 -3.05 -17.42
C ASN A 165 -2.66 -4.55 -17.63
N GLU A 166 -3.59 -5.45 -17.29
CA GLU A 166 -3.50 -6.89 -17.59
C GLU A 166 -3.40 -7.14 -19.10
N LYS A 167 -4.18 -6.38 -19.90
CA LYS A 167 -4.23 -6.55 -21.36
C LYS A 167 -3.01 -5.97 -22.08
N TYR A 168 -2.56 -4.78 -21.69
CA TYR A 168 -1.55 -4.03 -22.45
C TYR A 168 -0.19 -3.92 -21.77
N ARG A 169 -0.08 -4.22 -20.47
CA ARG A 169 1.14 -4.04 -19.65
C ARG A 169 1.69 -2.62 -19.80
N LEU A 170 0.90 -1.63 -19.39
CA LEU A 170 1.19 -0.23 -19.62
C LEU A 170 2.43 0.22 -18.84
N ASP A 171 3.19 1.14 -19.43
CA ASP A 171 4.40 1.67 -18.81
C ASP A 171 4.06 2.44 -17.51
N PRO A 172 4.83 2.29 -16.42
CA PRO A 172 4.65 3.04 -15.18
C PRO A 172 4.72 4.58 -15.29
N SER A 173 5.08 5.14 -16.45
CA SER A 173 5.00 6.57 -16.75
C SER A 173 3.64 7.01 -17.32
N THR A 174 2.77 6.08 -17.69
CA THR A 174 1.40 6.39 -18.16
C THR A 174 0.46 6.61 -16.97
N PRO A 175 -0.61 7.40 -17.09
CA PRO A 175 -1.54 7.62 -15.98
C PRO A 175 -2.06 6.33 -15.34
N ILE A 176 -2.39 5.33 -16.15
CA ILE A 176 -2.83 4.01 -15.66
C ILE A 176 -1.68 3.25 -14.99
N GLY A 177 -0.50 3.25 -15.62
CA GLY A 177 0.69 2.59 -15.08
C GLY A 177 1.12 3.18 -13.73
N VAL A 178 0.95 4.48 -13.50
CA VAL A 178 1.19 5.12 -12.20
C VAL A 178 0.27 4.55 -11.12
N VAL A 179 -1.05 4.56 -11.38
CA VAL A 179 -2.04 4.06 -10.42
C VAL A 179 -1.84 2.56 -10.17
N TYR A 180 -1.62 1.78 -11.22
CA TYR A 180 -1.36 0.35 -11.11
C TYR A 180 -0.05 0.06 -10.34
N SER A 181 1.02 0.81 -10.63
CA SER A 181 2.29 0.70 -9.92
C SER A 181 2.11 1.05 -8.44
N PHE A 182 1.41 2.14 -8.13
CA PHE A 182 1.10 2.50 -6.75
C PHE A 182 0.32 1.38 -6.05
N ALA A 183 -0.73 0.85 -6.67
CA ALA A 183 -1.56 -0.21 -6.12
C ALA A 183 -0.80 -1.52 -5.88
N THR A 184 0.10 -1.92 -6.77
CA THR A 184 0.81 -3.21 -6.67
C THR A 184 2.03 -3.18 -5.76
N HIS A 185 2.54 -1.99 -5.43
CA HIS A 185 3.70 -1.85 -4.54
C HIS A 185 3.33 -1.32 -3.15
N SER A 186 2.07 -0.93 -2.92
CA SER A 186 1.59 -0.47 -1.62
C SER A 186 1.24 -1.63 -0.71
N LEU A 187 1.45 -1.46 0.59
CA LEU A 187 1.29 -2.51 1.58
C LEU A 187 0.57 -2.01 2.83
N TYR A 188 -0.32 -2.84 3.36
CA TYR A 188 -0.80 -2.75 4.73
C TYR A 188 -0.18 -3.88 5.54
N TYR A 189 0.34 -3.57 6.72
CA TYR A 189 0.87 -4.54 7.67
C TYR A 189 0.29 -4.31 9.06
N MET A 190 -0.16 -5.39 9.68
CA MET A 190 -0.59 -5.40 11.08
C MET A 190 0.08 -6.57 11.79
N ALA A 191 0.70 -6.27 12.92
CA ALA A 191 1.48 -7.23 13.68
C ALA A 191 0.66 -7.74 14.88
N MET A 192 0.19 -9.00 14.85
CA MET A 192 -0.64 -9.56 15.94
C MET A 192 0.08 -10.63 16.75
N TRP A 193 -0.30 -10.85 18.01
CA TRP A 193 0.40 -11.73 18.96
C TRP A 193 0.49 -13.23 18.60
N LYS A 194 -0.11 -13.70 17.50
CA LYS A 194 0.09 -15.07 16.93
C LYS A 194 0.07 -15.17 15.39
N MET A 195 -0.16 -14.07 14.68
CA MET A 195 -0.21 -14.02 13.22
C MET A 195 0.36 -12.70 12.73
N ASP A 196 1.15 -12.74 11.65
CA ASP A 196 1.55 -11.54 10.92
C ASP A 196 0.65 -11.46 9.68
N VAL A 197 -0.18 -10.42 9.58
CA VAL A 197 -1.15 -10.28 8.49
C VAL A 197 -0.84 -9.05 7.65
N HIS A 198 -1.01 -9.16 6.33
CA HIS A 198 -0.70 -8.08 5.39
C HIS A 198 -1.62 -8.11 4.16
N ILE A 199 -1.70 -6.98 3.46
CA ILE A 199 -2.33 -6.79 2.14
C ILE A 199 -1.28 -6.14 1.23
N GLY A 200 -1.15 -6.58 -0.03
CA GLY A 200 -0.22 -5.96 -1.00
C GLY A 200 0.83 -6.87 -1.64
N LEU A 201 0.96 -8.11 -1.17
CA LEU A 201 1.84 -9.10 -1.79
C LEU A 201 1.11 -10.43 -1.97
N ILE A 202 1.45 -11.16 -3.03
CA ILE A 202 1.08 -12.57 -3.19
C ILE A 202 2.00 -13.46 -2.35
N ASP A 203 1.51 -14.59 -1.85
CA ASP A 203 2.24 -15.43 -0.89
C ASP A 203 3.58 -15.95 -1.44
N GLU A 204 3.69 -16.20 -2.75
CA GLU A 204 4.95 -16.60 -3.41
C GLU A 204 6.04 -15.52 -3.34
N GLN A 205 5.64 -14.25 -3.22
CA GLN A 205 6.52 -13.10 -3.06
C GLN A 205 6.77 -12.77 -1.57
N ASP A 206 6.19 -13.50 -0.61
CA ASP A 206 6.33 -13.24 0.84
C ASP A 206 7.54 -13.96 1.48
N ASP A 207 8.34 -14.72 0.73
CA ASP A 207 9.58 -15.30 1.27
C ASP A 207 10.67 -14.22 1.43
N ALA A 208 10.70 -13.63 2.62
CA ALA A 208 11.66 -12.59 2.98
C ALA A 208 13.11 -13.09 2.95
N GLU A 209 13.38 -14.34 3.36
CA GLU A 209 14.74 -14.87 3.38
C GLU A 209 15.28 -15.01 1.95
N ARG A 210 14.49 -15.63 1.07
CA ARG A 210 14.85 -15.75 -0.36
C ARG A 210 15.02 -14.40 -1.01
N TYR A 211 14.13 -13.45 -0.73
CA TYR A 211 14.25 -12.10 -1.29
C TYR A 211 15.58 -11.44 -0.93
N VAL A 212 16.03 -11.54 0.33
CA VAL A 212 17.34 -10.99 0.75
C VAL A 212 18.48 -11.67 0.00
N VAL A 213 18.45 -12.99 -0.14
CA VAL A 213 19.50 -13.77 -0.81
C VAL A 213 19.53 -13.49 -2.31
N ASP A 214 18.39 -13.64 -2.99
CA ASP A 214 18.28 -13.53 -4.45
C ASP A 214 18.61 -12.12 -4.96
N ASN A 215 18.44 -11.09 -4.13
CA ASN A 215 18.76 -9.71 -4.47
C ASN A 215 20.13 -9.23 -3.94
N ASN A 216 20.96 -10.13 -3.39
CA ASN A 216 22.27 -9.82 -2.82
C ASN A 216 22.23 -8.73 -1.74
N LEU A 217 21.21 -8.77 -0.87
CA LEU A 217 20.95 -7.74 0.15
C LEU A 217 21.48 -8.09 1.55
N ILE A 218 22.30 -9.15 1.69
CA ILE A 218 22.73 -9.66 3.00
C ILE A 218 23.48 -8.60 3.82
N ASP A 219 24.40 -7.86 3.21
CA ASP A 219 25.19 -6.86 3.95
C ASP A 219 24.33 -5.65 4.34
N ASP A 220 23.48 -5.17 3.43
CA ASP A 220 22.46 -4.16 3.73
C ASP A 220 21.53 -4.60 4.87
N PHE A 221 21.16 -5.88 4.90
CA PHE A 221 20.30 -6.44 5.94
C PHE A 221 20.99 -6.49 7.30
N LYS A 222 22.30 -6.83 7.34
CA LYS A 222 23.09 -6.77 8.58
C LYS A 222 23.16 -5.36 9.14
N VAL A 223 23.42 -4.37 8.28
CA VAL A 223 23.44 -2.94 8.66
C VAL A 223 22.08 -2.54 9.21
N PHE A 224 20.99 -2.90 8.52
CA PHE A 224 19.64 -2.62 8.99
C PHE A 224 19.34 -3.25 10.36
N LEU A 225 19.71 -4.51 10.59
CA LEU A 225 19.50 -5.16 11.89
C LEU A 225 20.32 -4.51 13.01
N ALA A 226 21.56 -4.11 12.74
CA ALA A 226 22.40 -3.44 13.72
C ALA A 226 21.83 -2.06 14.10
N ASP A 227 21.46 -1.26 13.09
CA ASP A 227 21.04 0.13 13.28
C ASP A 227 19.59 0.24 13.77
N ALA A 228 18.66 -0.43 13.08
CA ALA A 228 17.23 -0.39 13.39
C ALA A 228 16.86 -1.38 14.48
N GLY A 229 17.36 -2.61 14.37
CA GLY A 229 17.02 -3.70 15.29
C GLY A 229 17.77 -3.66 16.62
N MET A 230 18.94 -3.00 16.67
CA MET A 230 19.92 -3.18 17.75
C MET A 230 20.32 -4.66 17.91
N VAL A 231 20.36 -5.40 16.79
CA VAL A 231 20.63 -6.83 16.72
C VAL A 231 21.95 -7.05 15.97
N ASP A 232 22.94 -7.60 16.68
CA ASP A 232 24.22 -8.00 16.10
C ASP A 232 24.22 -9.51 15.80
N LEU A 233 24.11 -9.86 14.52
CA LEU A 233 24.13 -11.23 14.03
C LEU A 233 25.08 -11.38 12.84
N ASN A 234 25.92 -12.42 12.90
CA ASN A 234 26.66 -12.84 11.72
C ASN A 234 25.75 -13.65 10.79
N ILE A 235 25.28 -13.02 9.72
CA ILE A 235 24.35 -13.60 8.76
C ILE A 235 25.07 -14.13 7.53
N GLY A 236 24.72 -15.35 7.13
CA GLY A 236 25.08 -15.96 5.84
C GLY A 236 23.83 -16.46 5.12
N HIS A 237 24.04 -17.34 4.14
CA HIS A 237 22.94 -18.04 3.48
C HIS A 237 23.35 -19.46 3.07
N GLN A 238 22.37 -20.34 2.94
CA GLN A 238 22.51 -21.69 2.40
C GLN A 238 21.21 -22.09 1.70
N ASP A 239 21.31 -22.69 0.51
CA ASP A 239 20.16 -23.17 -0.28
C ASP A 239 19.04 -22.13 -0.48
N GLY A 240 19.42 -20.85 -0.65
CA GLY A 240 18.49 -19.73 -0.84
C GLY A 240 17.85 -19.18 0.44
N HIS A 241 18.20 -19.71 1.62
CA HIS A 241 17.67 -19.25 2.91
C HIS A 241 18.75 -18.63 3.79
N LEU A 242 18.36 -17.74 4.69
CA LEU A 242 19.29 -17.04 5.58
C LEU A 242 19.77 -17.97 6.68
N THR A 243 21.00 -17.75 7.13
CA THR A 243 21.60 -18.51 8.23
C THR A 243 22.27 -17.61 9.24
N VAL A 244 22.34 -18.07 10.49
CA VAL A 244 23.12 -17.45 11.55
C VAL A 244 24.41 -18.25 11.74
N ILE A 245 25.55 -17.60 11.49
CA ILE A 245 26.88 -18.18 11.63
C ILE A 245 27.33 -18.00 13.09
N LYS A 246 27.64 -19.11 13.76
CA LYS A 246 28.24 -19.16 15.10
C LYS A 246 29.59 -19.85 15.02
N GLU A 247 30.44 -19.68 16.04
CA GLU A 247 31.79 -20.29 16.07
C GLU A 247 31.80 -21.81 15.84
N LYS A 248 30.75 -22.50 16.32
CA LYS A 248 30.65 -23.98 16.30
C LYS A 248 29.75 -24.53 15.20
N GLY A 249 29.19 -23.69 14.34
CA GLY A 249 28.30 -24.15 13.28
C GLY A 249 27.37 -23.08 12.72
N VAL A 250 26.53 -23.51 11.78
CA VAL A 250 25.57 -22.66 11.06
C VAL A 250 24.17 -23.13 11.41
N LEU A 251 23.28 -22.19 11.76
CA LEU A 251 21.90 -22.48 12.11
C LEU A 251 20.94 -21.78 11.13
N PRO A 252 19.78 -22.37 10.78
CA PRO A 252 18.76 -21.69 9.99
C PRO A 252 18.27 -20.41 10.68
N PHE A 253 18.15 -19.30 9.94
CA PHE A 253 17.78 -18.00 10.51
C PHE A 253 16.42 -18.04 11.20
N LYS A 254 15.38 -18.53 10.50
CA LYS A 254 14.00 -18.63 11.01
C LYS A 254 13.85 -19.41 12.33
N ASP A 255 14.71 -20.40 12.55
CA ASP A 255 14.65 -21.29 13.71
C ASP A 255 15.53 -20.78 14.87
N THR A 256 16.33 -19.74 14.63
CA THR A 256 17.32 -19.22 15.58
C THR A 256 16.93 -17.87 16.17
N VAL A 257 16.35 -16.97 15.37
CA VAL A 257 16.11 -15.59 15.78
C VAL A 257 14.78 -15.41 16.48
N SER A 258 14.65 -14.31 17.25
CA SER A 258 13.38 -13.95 17.88
C SER A 258 12.34 -13.55 16.83
N ARG A 259 11.06 -13.61 17.21
CA ARG A 259 9.97 -13.17 16.35
C ARG A 259 10.11 -11.70 15.91
N GLY A 260 10.53 -10.81 16.80
CA GLY A 260 10.81 -9.41 16.44
C GLY A 260 11.87 -9.30 15.35
N THR A 261 12.91 -10.15 15.38
CA THR A 261 13.95 -10.18 14.34
C THR A 261 13.41 -10.69 12.99
N MET A 262 12.48 -11.67 13.00
CA MET A 262 11.78 -12.09 11.79
C MET A 262 10.93 -10.97 11.19
N ILE A 263 10.24 -10.19 12.02
CA ILE A 263 9.47 -9.04 11.56
C ILE A 263 10.39 -7.97 10.97
N LEU A 264 11.55 -7.71 11.57
CA LEU A 264 12.57 -6.81 11.00
C LEU A 264 13.06 -7.29 9.62
N CYS A 265 13.23 -8.60 9.41
CA CYS A 265 13.55 -9.16 8.10
C CYS A 265 12.47 -8.82 7.06
N ARG A 266 11.19 -9.02 7.41
CA ARG A 266 10.06 -8.69 6.54
C ARG A 266 9.98 -7.19 6.24
N LEU A 267 10.11 -6.36 7.28
CA LEU A 267 10.11 -4.90 7.17
C LEU A 267 11.22 -4.41 6.25
N PHE A 268 12.44 -4.93 6.41
CA PHE A 268 13.56 -4.64 5.51
C PHE A 268 13.21 -4.95 4.05
N CYS A 269 12.65 -6.14 3.79
CA CYS A 269 12.24 -6.53 2.44
C CYS A 269 11.18 -5.59 1.86
N TRP A 270 10.19 -5.19 2.65
CA TRP A 270 9.16 -4.25 2.19
C TRP A 270 9.71 -2.87 1.90
N ILE A 271 10.55 -2.32 2.78
CA ILE A 271 11.22 -1.04 2.54
C ILE A 271 12.02 -1.11 1.24
N LYS A 272 12.76 -2.20 0.99
CA LYS A 272 13.53 -2.37 -0.25
C LYS A 272 12.67 -2.52 -1.50
N ARG A 273 11.54 -3.23 -1.42
CA ARG A 273 10.59 -3.40 -2.55
C ARG A 273 9.87 -2.11 -2.93
N CYS A 274 9.50 -1.33 -1.93
CA CYS A 274 8.77 -0.07 -2.11
C CYS A 274 9.70 1.11 -2.44
N LYS A 275 11.01 0.94 -2.21
CA LYS A 275 12.02 1.94 -2.55
C LYS A 275 11.88 2.32 -4.03
N ASP A 276 11.80 3.63 -4.28
CA ASP A 276 11.68 4.23 -5.63
C ASP A 276 10.36 3.88 -6.38
N ARG A 277 9.36 3.31 -5.71
CA ARG A 277 8.06 2.93 -6.31
C ARG A 277 6.91 3.87 -5.95
N ASP A 278 7.20 4.95 -5.22
CA ASP A 278 6.21 5.96 -4.80
C ASP A 278 4.97 5.39 -4.06
N ALA A 279 5.12 4.18 -3.51
CA ALA A 279 4.09 3.40 -2.83
C ALA A 279 3.80 3.91 -1.41
N ILE A 280 2.69 3.45 -0.83
CA ILE A 280 2.38 3.67 0.59
C ILE A 280 2.60 2.39 1.41
N LEU A 281 3.25 2.56 2.57
CA LEU A 281 3.35 1.53 3.60
C LEU A 281 2.51 1.97 4.80
N PHE A 282 1.46 1.22 5.12
CA PHE A 282 0.61 1.45 6.28
C PHE A 282 0.92 0.40 7.35
N PHE A 283 1.43 0.84 8.50
CA PHE A 283 1.71 -0.02 9.65
C PHE A 283 0.66 0.21 10.74
N ASP A 284 -0.15 -0.81 11.03
CA ASP A 284 -1.13 -0.79 12.13
C ASP A 284 -0.60 -1.58 13.33
N ASP A 285 -0.85 -1.07 14.54
CA ASP A 285 -0.37 -1.61 15.82
C ASP A 285 1.14 -1.97 15.83
N PHE A 286 1.96 -1.13 15.19
CA PHE A 286 3.37 -1.43 14.97
C PHE A 286 4.23 -1.37 16.25
N ASP A 287 3.90 -0.46 17.17
CA ASP A 287 4.60 -0.26 18.43
C ASP A 287 4.37 -1.38 19.45
N ASP A 288 3.31 -2.18 19.28
CA ASP A 288 3.01 -3.32 20.17
C ASP A 288 4.03 -4.46 20.06
N MET A 289 4.80 -4.54 18.96
CA MET A 289 5.69 -5.67 18.67
C MET A 289 7.17 -5.35 18.85
N PHE A 290 7.51 -4.08 19.07
CA PHE A 290 8.88 -3.62 19.20
C PHE A 290 9.08 -2.78 20.45
N HIS A 291 10.29 -2.82 21.00
CA HIS A 291 10.70 -1.76 21.91
C HIS A 291 10.65 -0.41 21.16
N TYR A 292 10.16 0.66 21.80
CA TYR A 292 9.91 1.95 21.12
C TYR A 292 11.10 2.46 20.29
N ARG A 293 12.35 2.21 20.73
CA ARG A 293 13.57 2.59 20.00
C ARG A 293 13.75 1.83 18.69
N THR A 294 13.42 0.54 18.68
CA THR A 294 13.47 -0.28 17.47
C THR A 294 12.38 0.19 16.50
N ALA A 295 11.19 0.49 17.01
CA ALA A 295 10.11 1.04 16.19
C ALA A 295 10.50 2.40 15.58
N GLU A 296 11.09 3.29 16.38
CA GLU A 296 11.59 4.60 15.93
C GLU A 296 12.69 4.46 14.87
N ASN A 297 13.71 3.64 15.14
CA ASN A 297 14.85 3.52 14.23
C ASN A 297 14.49 2.82 12.91
N ALA A 298 13.54 1.89 12.92
CA ALA A 298 13.14 1.16 11.70
C ALA A 298 12.34 2.01 10.70
N ILE A 299 11.73 3.11 11.17
CA ILE A 299 10.92 4.02 10.36
C ILE A 299 11.69 5.32 10.02
N ARG A 300 12.85 5.57 10.63
CA ARG A 300 13.76 6.68 10.28
C ARG A 300 14.40 6.48 8.92
#